data_AF-A0A3A0ANA1-F1
#
_entry.id   AF-A0A3A0ANA1-F1
#
_cell.length_a   1.000
_cell.length_b   1.000
_cell.length_c   1.000
_cell.angle_alpha   90.00
_cell.angle_beta   90.00
_cell.angle_gamma   90.00
#
_symmetry.space_group_name_H-M   'P 1'
#
loop_
_entity.id
_entity.type
_entity.pdbx_description
1 polymer ?
#
loop_
_entity_poly.entity_id
_entity_poly.type
_entity_poly.pdbx_seq_one_letter_code
_entity_poly.pdbx_strand_id
1 'polypeptide(L)'
;MTRVDFTMELYYRIAEAFFAEDEWGTPQTPNMLVAARLITSYRQATGDLLGTLDLMLAFVETGTRFTNKFGDIDEPFYAGLELMLADFRGLLLAPPNLYEQADLAQRLVELVQDAGWLGWGYGDYVTEQVTEIQQHFGVV
;
A
#
# COMPACT_ATOMS: atom_id res chain seq x y z
N MET A 1 -16.63 12.95 -13.97
CA MET A 1 -15.60 12.17 -13.27
C MET A 1 -15.93 10.71 -13.48
N THR A 2 -15.13 9.96 -14.23
CA THR A 2 -15.27 8.50 -14.34
C THR A 2 -14.65 7.81 -13.12
N ARG A 3 -14.93 6.52 -12.91
CA ARG A 3 -14.30 5.72 -11.83
C ARG A 3 -12.77 5.81 -11.88
N VAL A 4 -12.19 5.83 -13.09
CA VAL A 4 -10.74 5.93 -13.30
C VAL A 4 -10.21 7.31 -12.86
N ASP A 5 -10.88 8.40 -13.24
CA ASP A 5 -10.44 9.76 -12.85
C ASP A 5 -10.39 9.92 -11.33
N PHE A 6 -11.34 9.32 -10.61
CA PHE A 6 -11.42 9.41 -9.15
C PHE A 6 -10.34 8.57 -8.45
N THR A 7 -10.05 7.35 -8.93
CA THR A 7 -8.95 6.54 -8.38
C THR A 7 -7.59 7.20 -8.64
N MET A 8 -7.40 7.81 -9.83
CA MET A 8 -6.19 8.58 -10.14
C MET A 8 -5.95 9.75 -9.21
N GLU A 9 -7.00 10.51 -8.87
CA GLU A 9 -6.91 11.58 -7.89
C GLU A 9 -6.47 11.04 -6.51
N LEU A 10 -7.00 9.89 -6.09
CA LEU A 10 -6.65 9.29 -4.81
C LEU A 10 -5.22 8.78 -4.77
N TYR A 11 -4.70 8.18 -5.84
CA TYR A 11 -3.28 7.84 -5.91
C TYR A 11 -2.38 9.06 -5.76
N TYR A 12 -2.73 10.16 -6.44
CA TYR A 12 -1.97 11.41 -6.33
C TYR A 12 -1.99 11.93 -4.89
N ARG A 13 -3.14 11.93 -4.24
CA ARG A 13 -3.26 12.38 -2.84
C ARG A 13 -2.59 11.46 -1.83
N ILE A 14 -2.54 10.15 -2.09
CA ILE A 14 -1.72 9.22 -1.32
C ILE A 14 -0.25 9.59 -1.50
N ALA A 15 0.22 9.77 -2.73
CA ALA A 15 1.60 10.16 -3.00
C ALA A 15 1.96 11.49 -2.33
N GLU A 16 1.11 12.52 -2.41
CA GLU A 16 1.30 13.79 -1.70
C GLU A 16 1.41 13.62 -0.18
N ALA A 17 0.63 12.70 0.41
CA ALA A 17 0.71 12.46 1.85
C ALA A 17 2.06 11.87 2.30
N PHE A 18 2.78 11.17 1.41
CA PHE A 18 4.12 10.65 1.69
C PHE A 18 5.24 11.62 1.25
N PHE A 19 5.08 12.28 0.11
CA PHE A 19 6.12 13.09 -0.53
C PHE A 19 5.83 14.60 -0.44
N ALA A 20 5.11 15.05 0.59
CA ALA A 20 4.90 16.46 0.84
C ALA A 20 6.25 17.17 1.06
N GLU A 21 6.40 18.34 0.45
CA GLU A 21 7.57 19.20 0.61
C GLU A 21 7.14 20.52 1.29
N ASP A 22 8.04 21.16 2.03
CA ASP A 22 7.84 22.53 2.52
C ASP A 22 8.06 23.57 1.41
N GLU A 23 7.93 24.86 1.75
CA GLU A 23 8.13 25.97 0.80
C GLU A 23 9.55 26.02 0.18
N TRP A 24 10.51 25.28 0.74
CA TRP A 24 11.90 25.19 0.29
C TRP A 24 12.22 23.89 -0.46
N GLY A 25 11.23 23.02 -0.68
CA GLY A 25 11.43 21.71 -1.31
C GLY A 25 11.98 20.65 -0.34
N THR A 26 11.92 20.89 0.97
CA THR A 26 12.38 19.92 1.97
C THR A 26 11.30 18.86 2.19
N PRO A 27 11.63 17.56 2.08
CA PRO A 27 10.69 16.49 2.38
C PRO A 27 10.17 16.58 3.82
N GLN A 28 8.86 16.52 3.97
CA GLN A 28 8.19 16.45 5.27
C GLN A 28 8.00 14.99 5.69
N THR A 29 7.74 14.78 6.97
CA THR A 29 7.40 13.46 7.50
C THR A 29 6.09 12.94 6.86
N PRO A 30 6.05 11.69 6.37
CA PRO A 30 4.84 11.11 5.79
C PRO A 30 3.64 11.16 6.73
N ASN A 31 2.50 11.61 6.21
CA ASN A 31 1.22 11.62 6.92
C ASN A 31 0.38 10.40 6.55
N MET A 32 0.79 9.24 7.05
CA MET A 32 0.10 7.96 6.82
C MET A 32 -1.37 7.97 7.26
N LEU A 33 -1.70 8.74 8.31
CA LEU A 33 -3.08 8.86 8.78
C LEU A 33 -3.99 9.53 7.74
N VAL A 34 -3.50 10.57 7.05
CA VAL A 34 -4.26 11.22 5.97
C VAL A 34 -4.46 10.24 4.81
N ALA A 35 -3.41 9.56 4.37
CA ALA A 35 -3.52 8.59 3.28
C ALA A 35 -4.48 7.43 3.61
N ALA A 36 -4.39 6.84 4.81
CA ALA A 36 -5.30 5.78 5.26
C ALA A 36 -6.77 6.24 5.35
N ARG A 37 -7.01 7.50 5.74
CA ARG A 37 -8.36 8.09 5.76
C ARG A 37 -8.95 8.22 4.36
N LEU A 38 -8.16 8.57 3.35
CA LEU A 38 -8.63 8.64 1.96
C LEU A 38 -9.18 7.30 1.49
N ILE A 39 -8.45 6.22 1.77
CA ILE A 39 -8.83 4.84 1.44
C ILE A 39 -10.11 4.45 2.20
N THR A 40 -10.16 4.75 3.49
CA THR A 40 -11.34 4.46 4.33
C THR A 40 -12.59 5.18 3.81
N SER A 41 -12.48 6.48 3.52
CA SER A 41 -13.58 7.27 2.98
C SER A 41 -14.01 6.79 1.59
N TYR A 42 -13.06 6.41 0.73
CA TYR A 42 -13.34 5.81 -0.57
C TYR A 42 -14.18 4.53 -0.42
N ARG A 43 -13.72 3.60 0.42
CA ARG A 43 -14.42 2.33 0.67
C ARG A 43 -15.83 2.55 1.19
N GLN A 44 -16.01 3.47 2.14
CA GLN A 44 -17.31 3.79 2.72
C GLN A 44 -18.26 4.42 1.71
N ALA A 45 -17.77 5.29 0.83
CA ALA A 45 -18.60 5.99 -0.14
C ALA A 45 -19.00 5.12 -1.33
N THR A 46 -18.14 4.19 -1.74
CA THR A 46 -18.30 3.43 -2.99
C THR A 46 -18.69 1.97 -2.78
N GLY A 47 -18.25 1.35 -1.67
CA GLY A 47 -18.31 -0.10 -1.50
C GLY A 47 -17.41 -0.88 -2.47
N ASP A 48 -16.54 -0.21 -3.24
CA ASP A 48 -15.71 -0.82 -4.27
C ASP A 48 -14.50 -1.53 -3.65
N LEU A 49 -14.61 -2.85 -3.47
CA LEU A 49 -13.55 -3.64 -2.84
C LEU A 49 -12.29 -3.73 -3.71
N LEU A 50 -12.43 -3.77 -5.05
CA LEU A 50 -11.28 -3.83 -5.96
C LEU A 50 -10.50 -2.52 -5.92
N GLY A 51 -11.19 -1.38 -6.04
CA GLY A 51 -10.55 -0.08 -5.90
C GLY A 51 -9.97 0.14 -4.51
N THR A 52 -10.59 -0.43 -3.46
CA THR A 52 -10.06 -0.37 -2.10
C THR A 52 -8.73 -1.14 -2.00
N LEU A 53 -8.67 -2.39 -2.47
CA LEU A 53 -7.44 -3.19 -2.46
C LEU A 53 -6.30 -2.50 -3.20
N ASP A 54 -6.63 -1.97 -4.37
CA ASP A 54 -5.70 -1.27 -5.24
C ASP A 54 -5.08 -0.03 -4.56
N LEU A 55 -5.90 0.78 -3.88
CA LEU A 55 -5.44 1.94 -3.11
C LEU A 55 -4.65 1.54 -1.85
N MET A 56 -5.03 0.44 -1.18
CA MET A 56 -4.28 -0.08 -0.03
C MET A 56 -2.89 -0.56 -0.43
N LEU A 57 -2.77 -1.27 -1.56
CA LEU A 57 -1.47 -1.69 -2.05
C LEU A 57 -0.63 -0.48 -2.47
N ALA A 58 -1.23 0.50 -3.13
CA ALA A 58 -0.54 1.73 -3.50
C ALA A 58 -0.04 2.54 -2.28
N PHE A 59 -0.76 2.51 -1.16
CA PHE A 59 -0.28 3.10 0.10
C PHE A 59 1.02 2.42 0.55
N VAL A 60 1.04 1.09 0.59
CA VAL A 60 2.21 0.32 1.05
C VAL A 60 3.39 0.56 0.11
N GLU A 61 3.18 0.41 -1.21
CA GLU A 61 4.21 0.67 -2.23
C GLU A 61 4.76 2.11 -2.15
N THR A 62 3.91 3.09 -1.88
CA THR A 62 4.33 4.49 -1.75
C THR A 62 5.21 4.69 -0.52
N GLY A 63 4.87 4.06 0.60
CA GLY A 63 5.71 4.03 1.80
C GLY A 63 7.05 3.35 1.55
N THR A 64 7.06 2.19 0.89
CA THR A 64 8.30 1.48 0.50
C THR A 64 9.19 2.35 -0.38
N ARG A 65 8.62 3.00 -1.41
CA ARG A 65 9.37 3.93 -2.28
C ARG A 65 9.89 5.15 -1.51
N PHE A 66 9.14 5.64 -0.52
CA PHE A 66 9.58 6.75 0.32
C PHE A 66 10.86 6.39 1.08
N THR A 67 10.88 5.22 1.74
CA THR A 67 12.07 4.70 2.42
C THR A 67 13.23 4.49 1.44
N ASN A 68 12.98 3.90 0.26
CA ASN A 68 14.03 3.72 -0.74
C ASN A 68 14.65 5.04 -1.23
N LYS A 69 13.88 6.14 -1.20
CA LYS A 69 14.36 7.47 -1.61
C LYS A 69 15.08 8.23 -0.49
N PHE A 70 14.58 8.16 0.74
CA PHE A 70 15.04 9.03 1.84
C PHE A 70 15.79 8.29 2.96
N GLY A 71 15.86 6.96 2.89
CA GLY A 71 16.49 6.11 3.90
C GLY A 71 15.50 5.64 4.96
N ASP A 72 16.06 4.95 5.96
CA ASP A 72 15.32 4.39 7.08
C ASP A 72 14.63 5.49 7.91
N ILE A 73 13.39 5.25 8.35
CA ILE A 73 12.54 6.25 9.03
C ILE A 73 12.48 5.99 10.54
N ASP A 74 11.50 5.22 10.99
CA ASP A 74 11.36 4.77 12.38
C ASP A 74 10.43 3.55 12.46
N GLU A 75 10.42 2.86 13.61
CA GLU A 75 9.55 1.70 13.86
C GLU A 75 8.05 2.01 13.65
N PRO A 76 7.49 3.13 14.15
CA PRO A 76 6.08 3.48 13.92
C PRO A 76 5.71 3.61 12.44
N PHE A 77 6.62 4.12 11.60
CA PHE A 77 6.41 4.20 10.17
C PHE A 77 6.19 2.81 9.56
N TYR A 78 7.10 1.87 9.82
CA TYR A 78 6.98 0.51 9.28
C TYR A 78 5.78 -0.23 9.84
N ALA A 79 5.52 -0.13 11.15
CA ALA A 79 4.32 -0.73 11.76
C ALA A 79 3.02 -0.25 11.09
N GLY A 80 2.98 1.00 10.61
CA GLY A 80 1.87 1.53 9.83
C GLY A 80 1.73 0.89 8.44
N LEU A 81 2.83 0.64 7.73
CA LEU A 81 2.83 -0.06 6.45
C LEU A 81 2.42 -1.53 6.60
N GLU A 82 2.95 -2.20 7.63
CA GLU A 82 2.61 -3.58 7.97
C GLU A 82 1.13 -3.73 8.29
N LEU A 83 0.57 -2.84 9.11
CA LEU A 83 -0.86 -2.84 9.43
C LEU A 83 -1.73 -2.70 8.17
N MET A 84 -1.37 -1.79 7.26
CA MET A 84 -2.10 -1.63 5.99
C MET A 84 -2.00 -2.89 5.12
N LEU A 85 -0.83 -3.52 5.06
CA LEU A 85 -0.64 -4.77 4.30
C LEU A 85 -1.43 -5.94 4.92
N ALA A 86 -1.49 -6.02 6.24
CA ALA A 86 -2.30 -7.00 6.97
C ALA A 86 -3.80 -6.82 6.64
N ASP A 87 -4.30 -5.59 6.68
CA ASP A 87 -5.69 -5.27 6.33
C ASP A 87 -5.97 -5.58 4.86
N PHE A 88 -5.02 -5.28 3.96
CA PHE A 88 -5.10 -5.59 2.53
C PHE A 88 -5.25 -7.09 2.32
N ARG A 89 -4.38 -7.90 2.95
CA ARG A 89 -4.45 -9.36 2.90
C ARG A 89 -5.79 -9.85 3.44
N GLY A 90 -6.24 -9.33 4.58
CA GLY A 90 -7.53 -9.70 5.17
C GLY A 90 -8.71 -9.44 4.23
N LEU A 91 -8.70 -8.29 3.53
CA LEU A 91 -9.72 -7.96 2.54
C LEU A 91 -9.63 -8.85 1.29
N LEU A 92 -8.41 -9.11 0.80
CA LEU A 92 -8.14 -9.90 -0.40
C LEU A 92 -8.61 -11.35 -0.25
N LEU A 93 -8.41 -11.93 0.94
CA LEU A 93 -8.74 -13.31 1.25
C LEU A 93 -10.23 -13.53 1.60
N ALA A 94 -11.00 -12.48 1.89
CA ALA A 94 -12.36 -12.64 2.36
C ALA A 94 -13.34 -13.11 1.24
N PRO A 95 -13.31 -12.55 0.01
CA PRO A 95 -14.11 -13.06 -1.10
C PRO A 95 -13.28 -13.97 -2.03
N PRO A 96 -13.80 -15.13 -2.46
CA PRO A 96 -13.02 -16.14 -3.17
C PRO A 96 -12.48 -15.67 -4.54
N ASN A 97 -13.18 -14.75 -5.21
CA ASN A 97 -12.83 -14.34 -6.58
C ASN A 97 -12.13 -12.98 -6.63
N LEU A 98 -11.78 -12.38 -5.47
CA LEU A 98 -11.27 -11.01 -5.44
C LEU A 98 -9.83 -10.93 -5.95
N TYR A 99 -9.01 -11.94 -5.63
CA TYR A 99 -7.62 -12.04 -6.10
C TYR A 99 -7.52 -12.06 -7.63
N GLU A 100 -8.28 -12.93 -8.27
CA GLU A 100 -8.29 -13.10 -9.74
C GLU A 100 -8.75 -11.83 -10.47
N GLN A 101 -9.63 -11.04 -9.84
CA GLN A 101 -10.15 -9.79 -10.41
C GLN A 101 -9.24 -8.59 -10.18
N ALA A 102 -8.36 -8.63 -9.17
CA ALA A 102 -7.60 -7.47 -8.76
C ALA A 102 -6.34 -7.22 -9.62
N ASP A 103 -5.83 -8.24 -10.32
CA ASP A 103 -4.64 -8.15 -11.19
C ASP A 103 -3.40 -7.54 -10.48
N LEU A 104 -3.14 -8.00 -9.25
CA LEU A 104 -2.10 -7.45 -8.36
C LEU A 104 -0.82 -8.30 -8.29
N ALA A 105 -0.77 -9.44 -8.99
CA ALA A 105 0.30 -10.42 -8.82
C ALA A 105 1.70 -9.82 -9.09
N GLN A 106 1.85 -9.08 -10.18
CA GLN A 106 3.11 -8.43 -10.53
C GLN A 106 3.53 -7.38 -9.48
N ARG A 107 2.57 -6.58 -9.02
CA ARG A 107 2.80 -5.55 -7.99
C ARG A 107 3.24 -6.13 -6.66
N LEU A 108 2.70 -7.29 -6.27
CA LEU A 108 3.13 -7.99 -5.04
C LEU A 108 4.58 -8.48 -5.15
N VAL A 109 5.01 -8.95 -6.33
CA VAL A 109 6.40 -9.35 -6.57
C VAL A 109 7.34 -8.14 -6.52
N GLU A 110 6.95 -7.04 -7.15
CA GLU A 110 7.71 -5.77 -7.12
C GLU A 110 7.82 -5.23 -5.68
N LEU A 111 6.74 -5.28 -4.91
CA LEU A 111 6.74 -4.86 -3.51
C LEU A 111 7.75 -5.65 -2.67
N VAL A 112 7.85 -6.98 -2.85
CA VAL A 112 8.84 -7.82 -2.17
C VAL A 112 10.27 -7.40 -2.55
N GLN A 113 10.52 -7.13 -3.83
CA GLN A 113 11.83 -6.70 -4.31
C GLN A 113 12.23 -5.34 -3.71
N ASP A 114 11.29 -4.39 -3.70
CA ASP A 114 11.51 -3.03 -3.19
C ASP A 114 11.66 -2.99 -1.66
N ALA A 115 11.03 -3.92 -0.93
CA ALA A 115 11.07 -3.98 0.53
C ALA A 115 12.26 -4.77 1.08
N GLY A 116 12.89 -5.64 0.28
CA GLY A 116 13.71 -6.75 0.77
C GLY A 116 14.90 -6.43 1.69
N TRP A 117 15.46 -5.22 1.63
CA TRP A 117 16.59 -4.81 2.50
C TRP A 117 16.25 -3.67 3.46
N LEU A 118 14.96 -3.31 3.55
CA LEU A 118 14.50 -2.23 4.41
C LEU A 118 14.50 -2.66 5.89
N GLY A 119 14.69 -1.68 6.76
CA GLY A 119 14.95 -1.89 8.19
C GLY A 119 13.78 -2.49 8.97
N TRP A 120 14.03 -2.72 10.25
CA TRP A 120 13.00 -3.06 11.26
C TRP A 120 12.24 -4.37 11.04
N GLY A 121 12.75 -5.26 10.18
CA GLY A 121 12.08 -6.51 9.81
C GLY A 121 10.95 -6.32 8.79
N TYR A 122 10.75 -5.10 8.29
CA TYR A 122 9.68 -4.78 7.34
C TYR A 122 9.80 -5.61 6.04
N GLY A 123 11.01 -5.73 5.50
CA GLY A 123 11.24 -6.55 4.29
C GLY A 123 10.90 -8.02 4.47
N ASP A 124 11.23 -8.58 5.63
CA ASP A 124 10.89 -9.96 5.99
C ASP A 124 9.37 -10.13 6.13
N TYR A 125 8.71 -9.20 6.82
CA TYR A 125 7.26 -9.19 6.97
C TYR A 125 6.54 -9.13 5.62
N VAL A 126 6.94 -8.22 4.72
CA VAL A 126 6.37 -8.12 3.36
C VAL A 126 6.53 -9.43 2.61
N THR A 127 7.72 -10.01 2.66
CA THR A 127 8.03 -11.30 1.99
C THR A 127 7.14 -12.43 2.52
N GLU A 128 6.96 -12.51 3.84
CA GLU A 128 6.09 -13.50 4.48
C GLU A 128 4.63 -13.33 4.04
N GLN A 129 4.08 -12.11 4.14
CA GLN A 129 2.69 -11.85 3.77
C GLN A 129 2.40 -12.15 2.29
N VAL A 130 3.30 -11.76 1.38
CA VAL A 130 3.13 -12.03 -0.06
C VAL A 130 3.24 -13.53 -0.36
N THR A 131 4.17 -14.23 0.28
CA THR A 131 4.31 -15.68 0.14
C THR A 131 3.04 -16.41 0.57
N GLU A 132 2.46 -16.02 1.71
CA GLU A 132 1.21 -16.60 2.19
C GLU A 132 0.03 -16.34 1.25
N ILE A 133 -0.07 -15.14 0.66
CA ILE A 133 -1.08 -14.83 -0.35
C ILE A 133 -0.94 -15.76 -1.55
N GLN A 134 0.28 -15.88 -2.09
CA GLN A 134 0.53 -16.73 -3.27
C GLN A 134 0.24 -18.20 -2.97
N GLN A 135 0.60 -18.71 -1.79
CA GLN A 135 0.29 -20.06 -1.36
C GLN A 135 -1.22 -20.29 -1.24
N HIS A 136 -1.97 -19.33 -0.67
CA HIS A 136 -3.41 -19.44 -0.51
C HIS A 136 -4.14 -19.58 -1.86
N PHE A 137 -3.68 -18.86 -2.89
CA PHE A 137 -4.27 -18.88 -4.23
C PHE A 137 -3.58 -19.86 -5.21
N GLY A 138 -2.58 -20.62 -4.76
CA GLY A 138 -1.90 -21.63 -5.57
C GLY A 138 -1.06 -21.05 -6.73
N VAL A 139 -0.42 -19.90 -6.50
CA VAL A 139 0.35 -19.13 -7.51
C VAL A 139 1.88 -19.25 -7.31
N VAL A 140 2.32 -20.26 -6.55
CA VAL A 140 3.72 -20.59 -6.24
C VAL A 140 4.10 -21.97 -6.76
#